data_AF-A0A812V0T5-F1
#
_entry.id   AF-A0A812V0T5-F1
#
_cell.length_a   1.000
_cell.length_b   1.000
_cell.length_c   1.000
_cell.angle_alpha   90.00
_cell.angle_beta   90.00
_cell.angle_gamma   90.00
#
_symmetry.space_group_name_H-M   'P 1'
#
loop_
_entity.id
_entity.type
_entity.pdbx_description
1 polymer ?
#
loop_
_entity_poly.entity_id
_entity_poly.type
_entity_poly.pdbx_seq_one_letter_code
_entity_poly.pdbx_strand_id
1 'polypeptide(L)'
;MPNEPGKSSDQVAYEQLCTRWNREEAEAVQRCKRTLQSDKTSRDDKILALNELEYWAMRRGGYDAEVILIGMLKESDKDVAGQAHISLKKTWAAHFNMWVNNDVDHGRVLMKQKKLDEAFKIFDKVAYKNPLWGEGYHLRAKCYNAMKDVPNTIADLRRALEFCPNNYLVMVELGITLMDKTHEYEEAADLFKRAVDLCPILPVDIFLRQLFEKVPHLKEQWEAEKKANQFSLNEPPARLLPAAWVDRFEATERPNQAFLRVGAELEQWFAEVRRHKAEPSIQRKLWSVLVIKWDPDKWPKELRSFTTQVHEALKARRERELAKATPDAAEDWKDQDQVEFEEAEEEYDEEAVAFLRRLRSQRTR
;
A
#
# COMPACT_ATOMS: atom_id res chain seq x y z
N MET A 1 23.84 6.41 -32.53
CA MET A 1 23.61 5.03 -33.00
C MET A 1 22.67 5.11 -34.19
N PRO A 2 22.85 4.30 -35.25
CA PRO A 2 21.91 4.30 -36.37
C PRO A 2 20.54 3.83 -35.86
N ASN A 3 19.48 4.53 -36.24
CA ASN A 3 18.11 4.21 -35.83
C ASN A 3 17.74 2.78 -36.26
N GLU A 4 17.03 2.05 -35.40
CA GLU A 4 16.39 0.80 -35.78
C GLU A 4 15.51 1.03 -37.03
N PRO A 5 15.57 0.15 -38.05
CA PRO A 5 14.80 0.33 -39.26
C PRO A 5 13.29 0.31 -38.94
N GLY A 6 12.63 1.46 -39.14
CA GLY A 6 11.18 1.62 -38.99
C GLY A 6 10.71 2.64 -37.94
N LYS A 7 11.58 3.18 -37.09
CA LYS A 7 11.19 4.22 -36.11
C LYS A 7 11.31 5.62 -36.71
N SER A 8 10.26 6.44 -36.58
CA SER A 8 10.31 7.85 -36.99
C SER A 8 11.28 8.64 -36.11
N SER A 9 11.81 9.77 -36.62
CA SER A 9 12.66 10.67 -35.83
C SER A 9 12.00 11.12 -34.52
N ASP A 10 10.68 11.30 -34.55
CA ASP A 10 9.89 11.78 -33.43
C ASP A 10 9.72 10.73 -32.34
N GLN A 11 9.61 9.44 -32.71
CA GLN A 11 9.60 8.33 -31.75
C GLN A 11 10.95 8.20 -31.04
N VAL A 12 12.05 8.31 -31.77
CA VAL A 12 13.40 8.24 -31.18
C VAL A 12 13.65 9.44 -30.26
N ALA A 13 13.22 10.65 -30.66
CA ALA A 13 13.31 11.84 -29.81
C ALA A 13 12.46 11.71 -28.54
N TYR A 14 11.25 11.15 -28.65
CA TYR A 14 10.37 10.88 -27.51
C TYR A 14 10.94 9.82 -26.56
N GLU A 15 11.51 8.74 -27.07
CA GLU A 15 12.18 7.70 -26.28
C GLU A 15 13.37 8.29 -25.50
N GLN A 16 14.24 9.06 -26.17
CA GLN A 16 15.40 9.71 -25.54
C GLN A 16 14.99 10.70 -24.44
N LEU A 17 13.92 11.46 -24.69
CA LEU A 17 13.35 12.40 -23.73
C LEU A 17 12.77 11.67 -22.51
N CYS A 18 12.06 10.55 -22.71
CA CYS A 18 11.58 9.68 -21.63
C CYS A 18 12.73 9.11 -20.80
N THR A 19 13.80 8.62 -21.44
CA THR A 19 14.98 8.08 -20.75
C THR A 19 15.68 9.14 -19.91
N ARG A 20 15.88 10.33 -20.47
CA ARG A 20 16.49 11.46 -19.75
C ARG A 20 15.66 11.86 -18.53
N TRP A 21 14.34 11.96 -18.69
CA TRP A 21 13.45 12.30 -17.58
C TRP A 21 13.38 11.21 -16.51
N ASN A 22 13.38 9.92 -16.88
CA ASN A 22 13.46 8.83 -15.90
C ASN A 22 14.72 8.96 -15.03
N ARG A 23 15.84 9.35 -15.65
CA ARG A 23 17.10 9.55 -14.96
C ARG A 23 17.06 10.76 -14.03
N GLU A 24 16.55 11.89 -14.51
CA GLU A 24 16.42 13.12 -13.71
C GLU A 24 15.50 12.91 -12.49
N GLU A 25 14.38 12.20 -12.68
CA GLU A 25 13.46 11.78 -11.62
C GLU A 25 14.16 10.87 -10.60
N ALA A 26 14.81 9.80 -11.07
CA ALA A 26 15.52 8.87 -10.18
C ALA A 26 16.60 9.59 -9.37
N GLU A 27 17.39 10.48 -9.99
CA GLU A 27 18.39 11.27 -9.31
C GLU A 27 17.75 12.21 -8.26
N ALA A 28 16.62 12.84 -8.58
CA ALA A 28 15.88 13.71 -7.66
C ALA A 28 15.30 12.94 -6.47
N VAL A 29 14.61 11.83 -6.73
CA VAL A 29 14.06 10.93 -5.71
C VAL A 29 15.16 10.45 -4.76
N GLN A 30 16.33 10.05 -5.28
CA GLN A 30 17.45 9.61 -4.45
C GLN A 30 18.08 10.75 -3.64
N ARG A 31 18.16 11.97 -4.19
CA ARG A 31 18.58 13.14 -3.40
C ARG A 31 17.59 13.43 -2.27
N CYS A 32 16.30 13.53 -2.58
CA CYS A 32 15.24 13.79 -1.60
C CYS A 32 15.25 12.74 -0.49
N LYS A 33 15.37 11.45 -0.86
CA LYS A 33 15.50 10.35 0.10
C LYS A 33 16.67 10.54 1.06
N ARG A 34 17.85 10.92 0.56
CA ARG A 34 19.03 11.20 1.41
C ARG A 34 18.79 12.39 2.34
N THR A 35 18.15 13.45 1.85
CA THR A 35 17.79 14.61 2.67
C THR A 35 16.83 14.20 3.80
N LEU A 36 15.76 13.48 3.48
CA LEU A 36 14.75 13.06 4.47
C LEU A 36 15.31 12.12 5.54
N GLN A 37 16.24 11.25 5.17
CA GLN A 37 16.86 10.28 6.07
C GLN A 37 18.00 10.85 6.93
N SER A 38 18.47 12.06 6.65
CA SER A 38 19.58 12.65 7.40
C SER A 38 19.11 13.26 8.71
N ASP A 39 19.81 12.94 9.80
CA ASP A 39 19.58 13.60 11.09
C ASP A 39 20.13 15.04 11.12
N LYS A 40 20.97 15.42 10.15
CA LYS A 40 21.64 16.72 10.09
C LYS A 40 20.90 17.77 9.27
N THR A 41 19.90 17.37 8.49
CA THR A 41 19.13 18.27 7.64
C THR A 41 18.07 19.01 8.45
N SER A 42 17.89 20.29 8.15
CA SER A 42 16.86 21.11 8.79
C SER A 42 15.46 20.63 8.40
N ARG A 43 14.47 21.00 9.21
CA ARG A 43 13.05 20.72 8.90
C ARG A 43 12.61 21.37 7.58
N ASP A 44 13.09 22.59 7.31
CA ASP A 44 12.73 23.32 6.09
C ASP A 44 13.31 22.64 4.84
N ASP A 45 14.52 22.10 4.92
CA ASP A 45 15.13 21.30 3.85
C ASP A 45 14.34 20.00 3.60
N LYS A 46 13.85 19.36 4.67
CA LYS A 46 12.99 18.17 4.57
C LYS A 46 11.66 18.53 3.88
N ILE A 47 11.04 19.66 4.25
CA ILE A 47 9.82 20.16 3.61
C ILE A 47 10.06 20.46 2.12
N LEU A 48 11.20 21.09 1.78
CA LEU A 48 11.55 21.35 0.39
C LEU A 48 11.72 20.05 -0.41
N ALA A 49 12.35 19.03 0.17
CA ALA A 49 12.47 17.71 -0.43
C ALA A 49 11.09 17.04 -0.64
N LEU A 50 10.15 17.20 0.31
CA LEU A 50 8.77 16.71 0.13
C LEU A 50 8.05 17.42 -1.02
N ASN A 51 8.23 18.73 -1.17
CA ASN A 51 7.65 19.49 -2.29
C ASN A 51 8.25 19.08 -3.63
N GLU A 52 9.54 18.75 -3.67
CA GLU A 52 10.18 18.20 -4.87
C GLU A 52 9.61 16.81 -5.20
N LEU A 53 9.41 15.94 -4.20
CA LEU A 53 8.74 14.64 -4.39
C LEU A 53 7.29 14.79 -4.86
N GLU A 54 6.53 15.76 -4.31
CA GLU A 54 5.17 16.10 -4.76
C GLU A 54 5.16 16.40 -6.27
N TYR A 55 6.09 17.24 -6.71
CA TYR A 55 6.25 17.60 -8.13
C TYR A 55 6.48 16.38 -9.02
N TRP A 56 7.40 15.50 -8.63
CA TRP A 56 7.72 14.29 -9.41
C TRP A 56 6.55 13.29 -9.41
N ALA A 57 5.90 13.09 -8.27
CA ALA A 57 4.72 12.24 -8.15
C ALA A 57 3.57 12.73 -9.06
N MET A 58 3.27 14.03 -9.08
CA MET A 58 2.22 14.61 -9.92
C MET A 58 2.51 14.51 -11.42
N ARG A 59 3.77 14.71 -11.84
CA ARG A 59 4.09 14.86 -13.26
C ARG A 59 3.98 13.55 -14.05
N ARG A 60 4.22 12.41 -13.39
CA ARG A 60 4.37 11.10 -14.07
C ARG A 60 3.70 9.92 -13.38
N GLY A 61 3.02 10.12 -12.25
CA GLY A 61 2.61 8.99 -11.40
C GLY A 61 3.83 8.24 -10.88
N GLY A 62 4.88 8.98 -10.49
CA GLY A 62 6.14 8.45 -10.01
C GLY A 62 5.93 7.65 -8.73
N TYR A 63 5.69 6.34 -8.88
CA TYR A 63 5.44 5.41 -7.78
C TYR A 63 6.54 5.51 -6.71
N ASP A 64 7.79 5.71 -7.11
CA ASP A 64 8.91 5.85 -6.18
C ASP A 64 8.80 7.10 -5.29
N ALA A 65 8.34 8.23 -5.84
CA ALA A 65 8.14 9.45 -5.08
C ALA A 65 6.95 9.32 -4.12
N GLU A 66 5.85 8.73 -4.59
CA GLU A 66 4.66 8.45 -3.77
C GLU A 66 4.98 7.51 -2.60
N VAL A 67 5.76 6.45 -2.84
CA VAL A 67 6.20 5.51 -1.79
C VAL A 67 6.99 6.23 -0.70
N ILE A 68 7.89 7.15 -1.07
CA ILE A 68 8.63 7.94 -0.08
C ILE A 68 7.68 8.84 0.70
N LEU A 69 6.77 9.56 0.01
CA LEU A 69 5.79 10.42 0.67
C LEU A 69 4.92 9.64 1.68
N ILE A 70 4.47 8.43 1.33
CA ILE A 70 3.73 7.53 2.24
C ILE A 70 4.60 7.17 3.45
N GLY A 71 5.86 6.83 3.25
CA GLY A 71 6.79 6.53 4.34
C GLY A 71 6.97 7.69 5.33
N MET A 72 6.88 8.93 4.86
CA MET A 72 7.02 10.14 5.69
C MET A 72 5.78 10.45 6.54
N LEU A 73 4.63 9.79 6.31
CA LEU A 73 3.43 9.96 7.14
C LEU A 73 3.62 9.50 8.60
N LYS A 74 4.57 8.59 8.83
CA LYS A 74 4.91 8.03 10.16
C LYS A 74 6.05 8.77 10.84
N GLU A 75 6.51 9.89 10.27
CA GLU A 75 7.60 10.65 10.86
C GLU A 75 7.19 11.22 12.22
N SER A 76 8.12 11.25 13.17
CA SER A 76 7.87 11.78 14.51
C SER A 76 7.60 13.28 14.50
N ASP A 77 8.23 14.01 13.56
CA ASP A 77 7.95 15.41 13.31
C ASP A 77 6.59 15.56 12.58
N LYS A 78 5.61 16.06 13.32
CA LYS A 78 4.24 16.25 12.85
C LYS A 78 4.13 17.24 11.69
N ASP A 79 5.03 18.22 11.59
CA ASP A 79 4.99 19.19 10.50
C ASP A 79 5.46 18.52 9.19
N VAL A 80 6.49 17.67 9.28
CA VAL A 80 6.98 16.87 8.13
C VAL A 80 5.93 15.84 7.71
N ALA A 81 5.34 15.11 8.66
CA ALA A 81 4.25 14.17 8.37
C ALA A 81 3.01 14.87 7.79
N GLY A 82 2.66 16.04 8.31
CA GLY A 82 1.58 16.88 7.81
C GLY A 82 1.83 17.36 6.38
N GLN A 83 3.06 17.78 6.06
CA GLN A 83 3.43 18.16 4.71
C GLN A 83 3.38 16.98 3.74
N ALA A 84 3.83 15.79 4.15
CA ALA A 84 3.73 14.57 3.36
C ALA A 84 2.26 14.21 3.07
N HIS A 85 1.37 14.34 4.07
CA HIS A 85 -0.08 14.19 3.90
C HIS A 85 -0.66 15.15 2.87
N ILE A 86 -0.31 16.45 2.97
CA ILE A 86 -0.76 17.47 2.02
C ILE A 86 -0.29 17.14 0.60
N SER A 87 0.98 16.73 0.48
CA SER A 87 1.59 16.36 -0.81
C SER A 87 0.84 15.19 -1.44
N LEU A 88 0.59 14.11 -0.69
CA LEU A 88 -0.15 12.94 -1.19
C LEU A 88 -1.58 13.25 -1.61
N LYS A 89 -2.26 14.10 -0.84
CA LYS A 89 -3.61 14.54 -1.20
C LYS A 89 -3.62 15.24 -2.56
N LYS A 90 -2.61 16.05 -2.86
CA LYS A 90 -2.48 16.70 -4.16
C LYS A 90 -2.11 15.70 -5.26
N THR A 91 -1.20 14.76 -4.98
CA THR A 91 -0.76 13.79 -5.99
C THR A 91 -1.90 12.88 -6.42
N TRP A 92 -2.74 12.43 -5.49
CA TRP A 92 -3.92 11.63 -5.84
C TRP A 92 -4.99 12.46 -6.55
N ALA A 93 -5.17 13.72 -6.14
CA ALA A 93 -6.17 14.62 -6.73
C ALA A 93 -5.78 15.19 -8.11
N ALA A 94 -4.52 15.08 -8.51
CA ALA A 94 -4.02 15.64 -9.75
C ALA A 94 -3.93 14.57 -10.85
N HIS A 95 -4.35 14.95 -12.05
CA HIS A 95 -4.11 14.18 -13.26
C HIS A 95 -3.06 14.89 -14.13
N PHE A 96 -2.22 14.14 -14.85
CA PHE A 96 -1.21 14.74 -15.73
C PHE A 96 -1.85 15.61 -16.84
N ASN A 97 -3.05 15.24 -17.27
CA ASN A 97 -3.78 15.94 -18.31
C ASN A 97 -4.57 17.13 -17.73
N MET A 98 -4.17 18.35 -18.12
CA MET A 98 -4.80 19.60 -17.68
C MET A 98 -6.31 19.67 -17.98
N TRP A 99 -6.77 19.09 -19.09
CA TRP A 99 -8.20 19.07 -19.43
C TRP A 99 -9.02 18.26 -18.42
N VAL A 100 -8.44 17.18 -17.90
CA VAL A 100 -9.06 16.34 -16.86
C VAL A 100 -9.14 17.12 -15.54
N ASN A 101 -8.08 17.85 -15.17
CA ASN A 101 -8.09 18.69 -13.97
C ASN A 101 -9.15 19.80 -14.06
N ASN A 102 -9.30 20.42 -15.23
CA ASN A 102 -10.35 21.42 -15.46
C ASN A 102 -11.76 20.82 -15.34
N ASP A 103 -12.00 19.66 -15.98
CA ASP A 103 -13.27 18.94 -15.83
C ASP A 103 -13.54 18.62 -14.33
N VAL A 104 -12.53 18.15 -13.59
CA VAL A 104 -12.64 17.86 -12.16
C VAL A 104 -12.95 19.10 -11.33
N ASP A 105 -12.26 20.22 -11.57
CA ASP A 105 -12.50 21.47 -10.86
C ASP A 105 -13.91 22.00 -11.14
N HIS A 106 -14.37 21.91 -12.38
CA HIS A 106 -15.75 22.24 -12.76
C HIS A 106 -16.76 21.35 -12.01
N GLY A 107 -16.55 20.03 -11.99
CA GLY A 107 -17.39 19.09 -11.23
C GLY A 107 -17.43 19.41 -9.73
N ARG A 108 -16.28 19.76 -9.13
CA ARG A 108 -16.19 20.17 -7.72
C ARG A 108 -16.96 21.47 -7.44
N VAL A 109 -16.94 22.43 -8.35
CA VAL A 109 -17.74 23.66 -8.25
C VAL A 109 -19.24 23.34 -8.30
N LEU A 110 -19.67 22.48 -9.21
CA LEU A 110 -21.08 22.05 -9.31
C LEU A 110 -21.56 21.30 -8.06
N MET A 111 -20.70 20.44 -7.49
CA MET A 111 -20.97 19.79 -6.20
C MET A 111 -21.20 20.81 -5.07
N LYS A 112 -20.35 21.84 -4.98
CA LYS A 112 -20.54 22.93 -4.00
C LYS A 112 -21.84 23.70 -4.20
N GLN A 113 -22.30 23.82 -5.45
CA GLN A 113 -23.58 24.42 -5.82
C GLN A 113 -24.78 23.47 -5.64
N LYS A 114 -24.57 22.24 -5.16
CA LYS A 114 -25.58 21.18 -5.04
C LYS A 114 -26.23 20.76 -6.37
N LYS A 115 -25.58 21.04 -7.51
CA LYS A 115 -26.01 20.61 -8.84
C LYS A 115 -25.50 19.19 -9.12
N LEU A 116 -26.04 18.22 -8.39
CA LEU A 116 -25.50 16.86 -8.35
C LEU A 116 -25.56 16.15 -9.71
N ASP A 117 -26.65 16.31 -10.47
CA ASP A 117 -26.79 15.65 -11.79
C ASP A 117 -25.77 16.15 -12.82
N GLU A 118 -25.48 17.46 -12.81
CA GLU A 118 -24.48 18.04 -13.69
C GLU A 118 -23.07 17.61 -13.28
N ALA A 119 -22.76 17.63 -11.97
CA ALA A 119 -21.48 17.14 -11.44
C ALA A 119 -21.25 15.66 -11.77
N PHE A 120 -22.29 14.84 -11.63
CA PHE A 120 -22.25 13.42 -11.96
C PHE A 120 -21.84 13.19 -13.42
N LYS A 121 -22.48 13.88 -14.37
CA LYS A 121 -22.13 13.77 -15.81
C LYS A 121 -20.67 14.10 -16.09
N ILE A 122 -20.11 15.07 -15.36
CA ILE A 122 -18.70 15.41 -15.49
C ILE A 122 -17.81 14.29 -14.96
N PHE A 123 -18.04 13.82 -13.73
CA PHE A 123 -17.18 12.78 -13.15
C PHE A 123 -17.33 11.43 -13.84
N ASP A 124 -18.52 11.09 -14.34
CA ASP A 124 -18.75 9.91 -15.16
C ASP A 124 -17.91 9.96 -16.44
N LYS A 125 -17.88 11.12 -17.12
CA LYS A 125 -17.01 11.35 -18.27
C LYS A 125 -15.52 11.27 -17.91
N VAL A 126 -15.12 11.79 -16.74
CA VAL A 126 -13.73 11.71 -16.26
C VAL A 126 -13.31 10.25 -16.04
N ALA A 127 -14.13 9.46 -15.34
CA ALA A 127 -13.90 8.04 -15.09
C ALA A 127 -13.91 7.22 -16.38
N TYR A 128 -14.80 7.54 -17.32
CA TYR A 128 -14.84 6.91 -18.65
C TYR A 128 -13.56 7.17 -19.46
N LYS A 129 -13.09 8.42 -19.47
CA LYS A 129 -11.89 8.81 -20.23
C LYS A 129 -10.59 8.30 -19.60
N ASN A 130 -10.55 8.15 -18.28
CA ASN A 130 -9.36 7.74 -17.53
C ASN A 130 -9.71 6.59 -16.58
N PRO A 131 -9.97 5.38 -17.10
CA PRO A 131 -10.49 4.26 -16.33
C PRO A 131 -9.51 3.66 -15.32
N LEU A 132 -8.27 4.15 -15.28
CA LEU A 132 -7.23 3.71 -14.34
C LEU A 132 -6.92 4.78 -13.27
N TRP A 133 -7.59 5.93 -13.30
CA TRP A 133 -7.35 7.00 -12.34
C TRP A 133 -8.34 6.92 -11.18
N GLY A 134 -7.86 6.46 -10.02
CA GLY A 134 -8.70 6.18 -8.85
C GLY A 134 -9.52 7.38 -8.35
N GLU A 135 -8.97 8.59 -8.40
CA GLU A 135 -9.68 9.83 -7.99
C GLU A 135 -10.93 10.10 -8.85
N GLY A 136 -10.94 9.70 -10.12
CA GLY A 136 -12.14 9.84 -10.96
C GLY A 136 -13.33 9.06 -10.41
N TYR A 137 -13.09 7.82 -9.98
CA TYR A 137 -14.10 7.00 -9.29
C TYR A 137 -14.43 7.57 -7.91
N HIS A 138 -13.44 8.03 -7.15
CA HIS A 138 -13.66 8.66 -5.84
C HIS A 138 -14.60 9.87 -5.92
N LEU A 139 -14.40 10.75 -6.89
CA LEU A 139 -15.23 11.94 -7.11
C LEU A 139 -16.65 11.58 -7.55
N ARG A 140 -16.81 10.53 -8.38
CA ARG A 140 -18.14 10.02 -8.77
C ARG A 140 -18.85 9.37 -7.57
N ALA A 141 -18.14 8.62 -6.73
CA ALA A 141 -18.67 8.11 -5.46
C ALA A 141 -19.18 9.24 -4.55
N LYS A 142 -18.46 10.37 -4.47
CA LYS A 142 -18.93 11.55 -3.71
C LYS A 142 -20.25 12.10 -4.25
N CYS A 143 -20.45 12.09 -5.57
CA CYS A 143 -21.73 12.44 -6.16
C CYS A 143 -22.82 11.44 -5.78
N TYR A 144 -22.59 10.14 -5.94
CA TYR A 144 -23.53 9.10 -5.56
C TYR A 144 -23.93 9.20 -4.08
N ASN A 145 -22.96 9.45 -3.19
CA ASN A 145 -23.23 9.60 -1.77
C ASN A 145 -24.11 10.84 -1.49
N ALA A 146 -23.83 11.96 -2.16
CA ALA A 146 -24.67 13.15 -2.07
C ALA A 146 -26.10 12.93 -2.62
N MET A 147 -26.24 12.04 -3.61
CA MET A 147 -27.53 11.57 -4.14
C MET A 147 -28.19 10.48 -3.28
N LYS A 148 -27.51 10.02 -2.21
CA LYS A 148 -27.92 8.90 -1.33
C LYS A 148 -27.97 7.54 -2.03
N ASP A 149 -27.26 7.39 -3.14
CA ASP A 149 -27.07 6.11 -3.83
C ASP A 149 -25.91 5.33 -3.20
N VAL A 150 -26.23 4.64 -2.11
CA VAL A 150 -25.25 3.89 -1.31
C VAL A 150 -24.58 2.76 -2.10
N PRO A 151 -25.31 1.91 -2.88
CA PRO A 151 -24.68 0.83 -3.64
C PRO A 151 -23.62 1.33 -4.63
N ASN A 152 -23.92 2.37 -5.40
CA ASN A 152 -22.97 2.91 -6.37
C ASN A 152 -21.83 3.68 -5.69
N THR A 153 -22.07 4.29 -4.52
CA THR A 153 -21.01 4.88 -3.70
C THR A 153 -19.98 3.83 -3.30
N ILE A 154 -20.42 2.70 -2.74
CA ILE A 154 -19.52 1.62 -2.31
C ILE A 154 -18.77 1.03 -3.50
N ALA A 155 -19.45 0.78 -4.61
CA ALA A 155 -18.84 0.24 -5.82
C ALA A 155 -17.70 1.13 -6.36
N ASP A 156 -17.94 2.45 -6.44
CA ASP A 156 -16.93 3.39 -6.92
C ASP A 156 -15.79 3.61 -5.91
N LEU A 157 -16.05 3.59 -4.60
CA LEU A 157 -14.99 3.68 -3.59
C LEU A 157 -14.08 2.44 -3.61
N ARG A 158 -14.66 1.23 -3.74
CA ARG A 158 -13.87 0.00 -3.93
C ARG A 158 -13.05 0.08 -5.21
N ARG A 159 -13.64 0.56 -6.31
CA ARG A 159 -12.93 0.76 -7.58
C ARG A 159 -11.81 1.78 -7.48
N ALA A 160 -11.98 2.85 -6.71
CA ALA A 160 -10.93 3.83 -6.43
C ALA A 160 -9.75 3.19 -5.68
N LEU A 161 -10.01 2.34 -4.68
CA LEU A 161 -8.98 1.61 -3.93
C LEU A 161 -8.28 0.53 -4.77
N GLU A 162 -8.94 -0.07 -5.77
CA GLU A 162 -8.27 -0.97 -6.72
C GLU A 162 -7.14 -0.27 -7.49
N PHE A 163 -7.29 1.03 -7.79
CA PHE A 163 -6.28 1.79 -8.52
C PHE A 163 -5.32 2.58 -7.62
N CYS A 164 -5.80 3.02 -6.46
CA CYS A 164 -5.03 3.76 -5.46
C CYS A 164 -5.14 3.06 -4.10
N PRO A 165 -4.48 1.90 -3.92
CA PRO A 165 -4.66 1.04 -2.75
C PRO A 165 -4.13 1.65 -1.45
N ASN A 166 -3.32 2.71 -1.52
CA ASN A 166 -2.78 3.40 -0.35
C ASN A 166 -3.55 4.70 -0.03
N ASN A 167 -4.64 4.99 -0.76
CA ASN A 167 -5.42 6.19 -0.52
C ASN A 167 -6.27 6.02 0.74
N TYR A 168 -5.66 6.28 1.89
CA TYR A 168 -6.29 6.19 3.21
C TYR A 168 -7.50 7.12 3.37
N LEU A 169 -7.62 8.18 2.57
CA LEU A 169 -8.81 9.04 2.58
C LEU A 169 -10.02 8.29 2.00
N VAL A 170 -9.81 7.57 0.90
CA VAL A 170 -10.85 6.71 0.30
C VAL A 170 -11.18 5.54 1.23
N MET A 171 -10.19 4.96 1.92
CA MET A 171 -10.43 3.91 2.92
C MET A 171 -11.34 4.41 4.05
N VAL A 172 -11.06 5.59 4.62
CA VAL A 172 -11.90 6.17 5.67
C VAL A 172 -13.29 6.47 5.14
N GLU A 173 -13.42 7.05 3.94
CA GLU A 173 -14.74 7.32 3.37
C GLU A 173 -15.56 6.05 3.11
N LEU A 174 -14.92 4.96 2.64
CA LEU A 174 -15.56 3.66 2.48
C LEU A 174 -15.94 3.05 3.84
N GLY A 175 -15.03 3.06 4.81
CA GLY A 175 -15.28 2.54 6.16
C GLY A 175 -16.44 3.25 6.85
N ILE A 176 -16.53 4.58 6.74
CA ILE A 176 -17.68 5.35 7.25
C ILE A 176 -18.96 4.94 6.52
N THR A 177 -18.91 4.81 5.20
CA THR A 177 -20.09 4.44 4.40
C THR A 177 -20.60 3.05 4.79
N LEU A 178 -19.70 2.08 4.95
CA LEU A 178 -20.04 0.72 5.39
C LEU A 178 -20.60 0.71 6.81
N MET A 179 -19.95 1.38 7.75
CA MET A 179 -20.40 1.46 9.15
C MET A 179 -21.79 2.12 9.29
N ASP A 180 -22.02 3.24 8.60
CA ASP A 180 -23.21 4.06 8.77
C ASP A 180 -24.39 3.65 7.87
N LYS A 181 -24.14 3.07 6.69
CA LYS A 181 -25.18 2.82 5.68
C LYS A 181 -25.51 1.35 5.48
N THR A 182 -24.54 0.44 5.63
CA THR A 182 -24.75 -1.00 5.39
C THR A 182 -24.53 -1.85 6.64
N HIS A 183 -23.94 -1.28 7.69
CA HIS A 183 -23.60 -1.95 8.95
C HIS A 183 -22.60 -3.10 8.77
N GLU A 184 -21.77 -3.03 7.72
CA GLU A 184 -20.65 -3.95 7.49
C GLU A 184 -19.45 -3.53 8.37
N TYR A 185 -19.56 -3.81 9.67
CA TYR A 185 -18.64 -3.31 10.69
C TYR A 185 -17.24 -3.94 10.61
N GLU A 186 -17.14 -5.21 10.22
CA GLU A 186 -15.88 -5.94 10.12
C GLU A 186 -14.98 -5.35 9.02
N GLU A 187 -15.53 -5.14 7.81
CA GLU A 187 -14.80 -4.51 6.71
C GLU A 187 -14.47 -3.04 7.02
N ALA A 188 -15.40 -2.31 7.64
CA ALA A 188 -15.13 -0.95 8.10
C ALA A 188 -13.96 -0.89 9.10
N ALA A 189 -13.88 -1.85 10.02
CA ALA A 189 -12.78 -1.94 10.98
C ALA A 189 -11.43 -2.19 10.28
N ASP A 190 -11.36 -3.11 9.32
CA ASP A 190 -10.13 -3.34 8.54
C ASP A 190 -9.67 -2.08 7.80
N LEU A 191 -10.59 -1.38 7.12
CA LEU A 191 -10.29 -0.14 6.41
C LEU A 191 -9.79 0.96 7.35
N PHE A 192 -10.41 1.13 8.52
CA PHE A 192 -9.96 2.10 9.52
C PHE A 192 -8.59 1.74 10.12
N LYS A 193 -8.34 0.45 10.38
CA LYS A 193 -7.03 -0.04 10.84
C LYS A 193 -5.96 0.28 9.81
N ARG A 194 -6.17 -0.08 8.54
CA ARG A 194 -5.23 0.22 7.45
C ARG A 194 -5.00 1.72 7.27
N ALA A 195 -6.05 2.53 7.37
CA ALA A 195 -5.93 3.98 7.25
C ALA A 195 -5.09 4.60 8.39
N VAL A 196 -5.28 4.16 9.63
CA VAL A 196 -4.50 4.67 10.77
C VAL A 196 -3.06 4.14 10.74
N ASP A 197 -2.87 2.91 10.26
CA ASP A 197 -1.55 2.33 10.06
C ASP A 197 -0.78 3.05 8.95
N LEU A 198 -1.43 3.53 7.90
CA LEU A 198 -0.78 4.34 6.85
C LEU A 198 -0.53 5.77 7.29
N CYS A 199 -1.52 6.40 7.93
CA CYS A 199 -1.50 7.83 8.27
C CYS A 199 -1.91 8.03 9.75
N PRO A 200 -0.95 7.95 10.69
CA PRO A 200 -1.25 8.06 12.13
C PRO A 200 -1.77 9.44 12.56
N ILE A 201 -1.55 10.48 11.75
CA ILE A 201 -2.02 11.84 12.04
C ILE A 201 -3.50 12.06 11.69
N LEU A 202 -4.13 11.11 10.99
CA LEU A 202 -5.53 11.20 10.60
C LEU A 202 -6.42 10.90 11.82
N PRO A 203 -7.52 11.66 12.05
CA PRO A 203 -8.41 11.48 13.20
C PRO A 203 -9.38 10.30 12.97
N VAL A 204 -8.85 9.10 12.72
CA VAL A 204 -9.63 7.87 12.52
C VAL A 204 -10.10 7.28 13.85
N ASP A 205 -9.46 7.69 14.95
CA ASP A 205 -9.77 7.28 16.32
C ASP A 205 -11.25 7.53 16.69
N ILE A 206 -11.83 8.62 16.19
CA ILE A 206 -13.24 8.95 16.40
C ILE A 206 -14.15 7.87 15.80
N PHE A 207 -13.87 7.44 14.56
CA PHE A 207 -14.68 6.42 13.88
C PHE A 207 -14.47 5.04 14.49
N LEU A 208 -13.23 4.69 14.84
CA LEU A 208 -12.91 3.44 15.52
C LEU A 208 -13.61 3.34 16.88
N ARG A 209 -13.65 4.43 17.65
CA ARG A 209 -14.41 4.47 18.90
C ARG A 209 -15.90 4.22 18.69
N GLN A 210 -16.51 4.90 17.71
CA GLN A 210 -17.93 4.69 17.37
C GLN A 210 -18.20 3.25 16.94
N LEU A 211 -17.30 2.68 16.17
CA LEU A 211 -17.38 1.29 15.70
C LEU A 211 -17.32 0.30 16.87
N PHE A 212 -16.40 0.49 17.82
CA PHE A 212 -16.31 -0.39 19.00
C PHE A 212 -17.44 -0.22 20.00
N GLU A 213 -18.03 0.96 20.10
CA GLU A 213 -19.25 1.16 20.88
C GLU A 213 -20.41 0.36 20.29
N LYS A 214 -20.48 0.23 18.95
CA LYS A 214 -21.47 -0.61 18.26
C LYS A 214 -21.12 -2.10 18.34
N VAL A 215 -19.84 -2.43 18.22
CA VAL A 215 -19.34 -3.81 18.10
C VAL A 215 -18.10 -4.01 18.99
N PRO A 216 -18.29 -4.30 20.30
CA PRO A 216 -17.19 -4.35 21.26
C PRO A 216 -16.12 -5.42 21.01
N HIS A 217 -16.49 -6.57 20.45
CA HIS A 217 -15.54 -7.65 20.18
C HIS A 217 -14.46 -7.25 19.15
N LEU A 218 -14.76 -6.32 18.24
CA LEU A 218 -13.79 -5.79 17.28
C LEU A 218 -12.69 -4.97 17.98
N LYS A 219 -12.97 -4.42 19.16
CA LYS A 219 -11.97 -3.72 19.99
C LYS A 219 -10.95 -4.70 20.54
N GLU A 220 -11.43 -5.79 21.13
CA GLU A 220 -10.58 -6.84 21.70
C GLU A 220 -9.71 -7.46 20.60
N GLN A 221 -10.29 -7.75 19.43
CA GLN A 221 -9.54 -8.20 18.26
C GLN A 221 -8.47 -7.18 17.84
N TRP A 222 -8.80 -5.89 17.77
CA TRP A 222 -7.82 -4.87 17.39
C TRP A 222 -6.67 -4.74 18.41
N GLU A 223 -6.98 -4.78 19.71
CA GLU A 223 -5.97 -4.71 20.76
C GLU A 223 -5.05 -5.95 20.73
N ALA A 224 -5.62 -7.13 20.49
CA ALA A 224 -4.86 -8.36 20.28
C ALA A 224 -3.95 -8.28 19.05
N GLU A 225 -4.48 -7.81 17.91
CA GLU A 225 -3.71 -7.58 16.68
C GLU A 225 -2.58 -6.56 16.88
N LYS A 226 -2.84 -5.45 17.58
CA LYS A 226 -1.80 -4.45 17.89
C LYS A 226 -0.66 -5.05 18.71
N LYS A 227 -0.99 -5.89 19.68
CA LYS A 227 0.00 -6.62 20.48
C LYS A 227 0.78 -7.62 19.62
N ALA A 228 0.11 -8.36 18.74
CA ALA A 228 0.73 -9.31 17.82
C ALA A 228 1.61 -8.64 16.73
N ASN A 229 1.29 -7.40 16.38
CA ASN A 229 2.03 -6.63 15.36
C ASN A 229 3.06 -5.65 15.93
N GLN A 230 3.26 -5.67 17.25
CA GLN A 230 4.30 -4.87 17.88
C GLN A 230 5.69 -5.34 17.42
N PHE A 231 6.56 -4.39 17.09
CA PHE A 231 7.92 -4.70 16.66
C PHE A 231 8.66 -5.51 17.75
N SER A 232 9.21 -6.65 17.35
CA SER A 232 10.01 -7.53 18.19
C SER A 232 11.28 -7.94 17.45
N LEU A 233 12.38 -8.07 18.18
CA LEU A 233 13.64 -8.60 17.67
C LEU A 233 13.66 -10.13 17.62
N ASN A 234 12.70 -10.79 18.25
CA ASN A 234 12.68 -12.25 18.39
C ASN A 234 11.85 -12.93 17.30
N GLU A 235 10.82 -12.25 16.79
CA GLU A 235 9.84 -12.80 15.87
C GLU A 235 9.33 -11.73 14.89
N PRO A 236 9.10 -12.07 13.61
CA PRO A 236 8.44 -11.16 12.69
C PRO A 236 6.97 -10.92 13.13
N PRO A 237 6.46 -9.68 13.05
CA PRO A 237 5.07 -9.40 13.40
C PRO A 237 4.08 -10.13 12.49
N ALA A 238 2.90 -10.46 13.02
CA ALA A 238 1.87 -11.26 12.34
C ALA A 238 1.47 -10.70 10.96
N ARG A 239 1.47 -9.36 10.78
CA ARG A 239 1.18 -8.68 9.50
C ARG A 239 2.13 -9.05 8.35
N LEU A 240 3.32 -9.56 8.64
CA LEU A 240 4.27 -10.00 7.62
C LEU A 240 4.14 -11.49 7.28
N LEU A 241 3.34 -12.23 8.03
CA LEU A 241 3.12 -13.65 7.82
C LEU A 241 2.01 -13.84 6.78
N PRO A 242 2.09 -14.88 5.92
CA PRO A 242 1.15 -15.02 4.82
C PRO A 242 -0.32 -15.17 5.26
N ALA A 243 -0.59 -15.71 6.46
CA ALA A 243 -1.94 -15.84 7.02
C ALA A 243 -2.72 -14.51 6.99
N ALA A 244 -2.09 -13.42 7.44
CA ALA A 244 -2.72 -12.09 7.50
C ALA A 244 -3.13 -11.53 6.12
N TRP A 245 -2.56 -12.04 5.02
CA TRP A 245 -2.84 -11.61 3.65
C TRP A 245 -3.92 -12.44 2.97
N VAL A 246 -4.07 -13.69 3.40
CA VAL A 246 -5.13 -14.59 2.92
C VAL A 246 -6.47 -14.15 3.48
N ASP A 247 -6.52 -13.80 4.77
CA ASP A 247 -7.75 -13.38 5.46
C ASP A 247 -8.30 -12.05 4.94
N ARG A 248 -7.41 -11.16 4.47
CA ARG A 248 -7.78 -9.84 3.91
C ARG A 248 -8.19 -9.89 2.43
N PHE A 249 -8.29 -11.08 1.82
CA PHE A 249 -8.59 -11.29 0.39
C PHE A 249 -7.58 -10.69 -0.59
N GLU A 250 -6.50 -10.08 -0.10
CA GLU A 250 -5.49 -9.42 -0.92
C GLU A 250 -4.75 -10.42 -1.82
N ALA A 251 -4.64 -11.68 -1.38
CA ALA A 251 -4.04 -12.76 -2.17
C ALA A 251 -4.88 -13.20 -3.40
N THR A 252 -6.12 -12.70 -3.53
CA THR A 252 -7.01 -12.93 -4.69
C THR A 252 -7.17 -11.71 -5.60
N GLU A 253 -6.60 -10.56 -5.22
CA GLU A 253 -6.47 -9.39 -6.09
C GLU A 253 -5.46 -9.69 -7.23
N ARG A 254 -5.40 -8.82 -8.25
CA ARG A 254 -4.43 -8.98 -9.36
C ARG A 254 -3.03 -9.23 -8.75
N PRO A 255 -2.35 -10.35 -9.07
CA PRO A 255 -1.17 -10.82 -8.33
C PRO A 255 -0.07 -9.78 -8.12
N ASN A 256 0.06 -8.86 -9.07
CA ASN A 256 1.06 -7.80 -9.05
C ASN A 256 0.81 -6.74 -7.95
N GLN A 257 -0.44 -6.45 -7.57
CA GLN A 257 -0.75 -5.43 -6.55
C GLN A 257 -0.55 -5.97 -5.14
N ALA A 258 -0.96 -7.21 -4.88
CA ALA A 258 -0.73 -7.89 -3.60
C ALA A 258 0.78 -8.01 -3.31
N PHE A 259 1.58 -8.37 -4.33
CA PHE A 259 3.03 -8.44 -4.22
C PHE A 259 3.65 -7.09 -3.83
N LEU A 260 3.19 -5.99 -4.43
CA LEU A 260 3.66 -4.64 -4.10
C LEU A 260 3.32 -4.24 -2.66
N ARG A 261 2.15 -4.62 -2.16
CA ARG A 261 1.75 -4.35 -0.76
C ARG A 261 2.62 -5.13 0.23
N VAL A 262 2.85 -6.42 -0.02
CA VAL A 262 3.76 -7.24 0.80
C VAL A 262 5.17 -6.63 0.81
N GLY A 263 5.66 -6.21 -0.37
CA GLY A 263 6.95 -5.52 -0.49
C GLY A 263 7.02 -4.22 0.33
N ALA A 264 5.96 -3.43 0.35
CA ALA A 264 5.90 -2.19 1.12
C ALA A 264 5.92 -2.44 2.64
N GLU A 265 5.12 -3.38 3.13
CA GLU A 265 5.07 -3.77 4.55
C GLU A 265 6.42 -4.33 5.02
N LEU A 266 7.06 -5.16 4.19
CA LEU A 266 8.42 -5.66 4.44
C LEU A 266 9.43 -4.51 4.53
N GLU A 267 9.42 -3.55 3.60
CA GLU A 267 10.33 -2.39 3.63
C GLU A 267 10.10 -1.47 4.83
N GLN A 268 8.85 -1.29 5.27
CA GLN A 268 8.54 -0.58 6.51
C GLN A 268 9.14 -1.28 7.73
N TRP A 269 8.94 -2.59 7.85
CA TRP A 269 9.53 -3.37 8.94
C TRP A 269 11.06 -3.34 8.88
N PHE A 270 11.69 -3.38 7.70
CA PHE A 270 13.15 -3.20 7.61
C PHE A 270 13.62 -1.84 8.10
N ALA A 271 12.84 -0.78 7.88
CA ALA A 271 13.15 0.53 8.45
C ALA A 271 13.11 0.48 9.98
N GLU A 272 12.14 -0.23 10.57
CA GLU A 272 12.06 -0.46 12.01
C GLU A 272 13.26 -1.26 12.55
N VAL A 273 13.64 -2.36 11.89
CA VAL A 273 14.82 -3.17 12.24
C VAL A 273 16.09 -2.31 12.26
N ARG A 274 16.27 -1.45 11.25
CA ARG A 274 17.42 -0.53 11.16
C ARG A 274 17.38 0.54 12.26
N ARG A 275 16.21 1.12 12.53
CA ARG A 275 16.01 2.11 13.61
C ARG A 275 16.39 1.54 14.97
N HIS A 276 16.08 0.27 15.22
CA HIS A 276 16.42 -0.44 16.45
C HIS A 276 17.84 -1.00 16.48
N LYS A 277 18.66 -0.78 15.44
CA LYS A 277 20.06 -1.22 15.35
C LYS A 277 20.23 -2.73 15.65
N ALA A 278 19.33 -3.56 15.14
CA ALA A 278 19.39 -5.00 15.34
C ALA A 278 20.72 -5.59 14.84
N GLU A 279 21.29 -6.54 15.59
CA GLU A 279 22.53 -7.22 15.17
C GLU A 279 22.35 -8.03 13.88
N PRO A 280 23.39 -8.17 13.03
CA PRO A 280 23.31 -8.95 11.79
C PRO A 280 22.90 -10.42 11.99
N SER A 281 23.19 -11.01 13.16
CA SER A 281 22.77 -12.36 13.56
C SER A 281 21.24 -12.45 13.71
N ILE A 282 20.64 -11.50 14.41
CA ILE A 282 19.20 -11.39 14.64
C ILE A 282 18.47 -11.13 13.33
N GLN A 283 19.00 -10.21 12.51
CA GLN A 283 18.43 -9.94 11.18
C GLN A 283 18.38 -11.21 10.33
N ARG A 284 19.49 -11.97 10.27
CA ARG A 284 19.56 -13.26 9.55
C ARG A 284 18.51 -14.26 10.05
N LYS A 285 18.33 -14.38 11.37
CA LYS A 285 17.32 -15.27 11.96
C LYS A 285 15.91 -14.88 11.49
N LEU A 286 15.56 -13.60 11.59
CA LEU A 286 14.23 -13.12 11.19
C LEU A 286 13.99 -13.30 9.68
N TRP A 287 15.01 -13.13 8.85
CA TRP A 287 14.95 -13.43 7.42
C TRP A 287 14.62 -14.89 7.14
N SER A 288 15.31 -15.82 7.82
CA SER A 288 15.05 -17.25 7.65
C SER A 288 13.62 -17.61 8.04
N VAL A 289 13.10 -17.05 9.14
CA VAL A 289 11.72 -17.28 9.56
C VAL A 289 10.73 -16.81 8.49
N LEU A 290 10.91 -15.61 7.93
CA LEU A 290 10.03 -15.09 6.87
C LEU A 290 10.08 -15.96 5.61
N VAL A 291 11.27 -16.34 5.13
CA VAL A 291 11.42 -17.22 3.96
C VAL A 291 10.70 -18.56 4.20
N ILE A 292 10.84 -19.15 5.39
CA ILE A 292 10.20 -20.45 5.70
C ILE A 292 8.68 -20.35 5.80
N LYS A 293 8.15 -19.24 6.34
CA LYS A 293 6.70 -19.02 6.46
C LYS A 293 6.05 -18.73 5.11
N TRP A 294 6.77 -18.10 4.18
CA TRP A 294 6.32 -17.82 2.81
C TRP A 294 6.55 -18.96 1.80
N ASP A 295 6.96 -20.14 2.26
CA ASP A 295 7.19 -21.30 1.41
C ASP A 295 5.94 -21.67 0.58
N PRO A 296 6.00 -21.62 -0.77
CA PRO A 296 4.83 -21.83 -1.61
C PRO A 296 4.21 -23.22 -1.49
N ASP A 297 4.97 -24.24 -1.07
CA ASP A 297 4.45 -25.60 -0.94
C ASP A 297 3.55 -25.80 0.29
N LYS A 298 3.64 -24.90 1.28
CA LYS A 298 2.80 -24.91 2.49
C LYS A 298 1.40 -24.35 2.27
N TRP A 299 1.12 -23.78 1.10
CA TRP A 299 -0.14 -23.07 0.82
C TRP A 299 -0.96 -23.71 -0.31
N PRO A 300 -2.29 -23.49 -0.33
CA PRO A 300 -3.18 -23.98 -1.39
C PRO A 300 -2.71 -23.58 -2.80
N LYS A 301 -3.07 -24.40 -3.81
CA LYS A 301 -2.61 -24.22 -5.20
C LYS A 301 -2.97 -22.84 -5.78
N GLU A 302 -4.06 -22.24 -5.33
CA GLU A 302 -4.56 -20.94 -5.76
C GLU A 302 -3.60 -19.80 -5.38
N LEU A 303 -2.88 -19.96 -4.27
CA LEU A 303 -2.00 -18.95 -3.71
C LEU A 303 -0.54 -19.15 -4.11
N ARG A 304 -0.19 -20.31 -4.70
CA ARG A 304 1.20 -20.67 -5.06
C ARG A 304 1.89 -19.62 -5.91
N SER A 305 1.21 -19.03 -6.90
CA SER A 305 1.84 -18.02 -7.76
C SER A 305 2.19 -16.74 -6.99
N PHE A 306 1.37 -16.35 -6.02
CA PHE A 306 1.58 -15.18 -5.17
C PHE A 306 2.68 -15.45 -4.13
N THR A 307 2.59 -16.58 -3.41
CA THR A 307 3.58 -16.96 -2.40
C THR A 307 4.96 -17.22 -3.00
N THR A 308 5.03 -17.79 -4.21
CA THR A 308 6.31 -17.99 -4.93
C THR A 308 7.01 -16.66 -5.20
N GLN A 309 6.29 -15.64 -5.68
CA GLN A 309 6.87 -14.32 -5.97
C GLN A 309 7.44 -13.66 -4.71
N VAL A 310 6.69 -13.70 -3.60
CA VAL A 310 7.15 -13.14 -2.32
C VAL A 310 8.34 -13.94 -1.77
N HIS A 311 8.28 -15.26 -1.83
CA HIS A 311 9.36 -16.15 -1.39
C HIS A 311 10.66 -15.89 -2.13
N GLU A 312 10.61 -15.77 -3.47
CA GLU A 312 11.76 -15.45 -4.30
C GLU A 312 12.35 -14.07 -3.96
N ALA A 313 11.49 -13.06 -3.75
CA ALA A 313 11.94 -11.72 -3.35
C ALA A 313 12.63 -11.73 -1.98
N LEU A 314 12.08 -12.46 -1.00
CA LEU A 314 12.67 -12.62 0.32
C LEU A 314 14.01 -13.36 0.26
N LYS A 315 14.11 -14.44 -0.54
CA LYS A 315 15.38 -15.15 -0.78
C LYS A 315 16.46 -14.25 -1.38
N ALA A 316 16.13 -13.58 -2.48
CA ALA A 316 17.07 -12.69 -3.17
C ALA A 316 17.55 -11.55 -2.26
N ARG A 317 16.69 -11.04 -1.37
CA ARG A 317 17.07 -10.00 -0.42
C ARG A 317 17.90 -10.54 0.74
N ARG A 318 17.56 -11.71 1.29
CA ARG A 318 18.38 -12.41 2.30
C ARG A 318 19.80 -12.60 1.78
N GLU A 319 19.97 -13.08 0.56
CA GLU A 319 21.29 -13.28 -0.06
C GLU A 319 22.09 -11.97 -0.17
N ARG A 320 21.43 -10.86 -0.54
CA ARG A 320 22.09 -9.54 -0.58
C ARG A 320 22.52 -9.04 0.79
N GLU A 321 21.73 -9.28 1.83
CA GLU A 321 22.11 -8.89 3.19
C GLU A 321 23.21 -9.80 3.76
N LEU A 322 23.17 -11.11 3.44
CA LEU A 322 24.24 -12.05 3.74
C LEU A 322 25.56 -11.66 3.07
N ALA A 323 25.52 -11.20 1.81
CA ALA A 323 26.70 -10.75 1.08
C ALA A 323 27.31 -9.44 1.65
N LYS A 324 26.55 -8.66 2.43
CA LYS A 324 27.05 -7.44 3.11
C LYS A 324 27.68 -7.76 4.47
N ALA A 325 27.28 -8.86 5.11
CA ALA A 325 28.00 -9.41 6.25
C ALA A 325 29.26 -10.11 5.69
N THR A 326 30.43 -9.82 6.26
CA THR A 326 31.75 -10.21 5.73
C THR A 326 31.92 -11.70 5.38
N PRO A 327 32.86 -12.07 4.48
CA PRO A 327 33.01 -13.43 3.94
C PRO A 327 33.28 -14.52 4.99
N ASP A 328 33.89 -14.17 6.13
CA ASP A 328 34.34 -15.12 7.14
C ASP A 328 33.21 -15.84 7.90
N ALA A 329 31.95 -15.43 7.74
CA ALA A 329 30.79 -16.09 8.34
C ALA A 329 30.04 -17.03 7.37
N ALA A 330 30.52 -17.18 6.13
CA ALA A 330 29.85 -17.93 5.07
C ALA A 330 30.11 -19.45 5.11
N GLU A 331 31.10 -19.93 5.90
CA GLU A 331 31.45 -21.35 5.96
C GLU A 331 30.76 -22.13 7.10
N ASP A 332 30.29 -21.46 8.15
CA ASP A 332 29.86 -22.12 9.41
C ASP A 332 28.39 -22.57 9.44
N TRP A 333 27.61 -22.30 8.37
CA TRP A 333 26.13 -22.44 8.42
C TRP A 333 25.56 -23.58 7.58
N LYS A 334 26.37 -24.25 6.74
CA LYS A 334 25.89 -25.40 5.95
C LYS A 334 25.45 -26.59 6.80
N ASP A 335 25.80 -26.62 8.09
CA ASP A 335 25.43 -27.68 9.04
C ASP A 335 24.18 -27.38 9.88
N GLN A 336 23.54 -26.20 9.73
CA GLN A 336 22.37 -25.82 10.54
C GLN A 336 20.99 -26.09 9.88
N ASP A 337 20.97 -26.76 8.72
CA ASP A 337 19.72 -27.25 8.09
C ASP A 337 19.08 -28.44 8.86
N GLN A 338 19.65 -28.85 10.01
CA GLN A 338 19.10 -29.88 10.91
C GLN A 338 18.63 -29.30 12.26
N VAL A 339 17.95 -28.16 12.27
CA VAL A 339 17.13 -27.85 13.45
C VAL A 339 15.88 -28.73 13.36
N GLU A 340 15.88 -29.85 14.09
CA GLU A 340 14.65 -30.57 14.44
C GLU A 340 13.73 -29.57 15.17
N PHE A 341 12.78 -29.01 14.44
CA PHE A 341 11.64 -28.34 15.05
C PHE A 341 10.67 -29.44 15.46
N GLU A 342 10.29 -29.44 16.74
CA GLU A 342 9.07 -30.13 17.16
C GLU A 342 7.95 -29.67 16.23
N GLU A 343 7.45 -30.59 15.41
CA GLU A 343 6.21 -30.42 14.67
C GLU A 343 5.10 -30.24 15.71
N ALA A 344 4.87 -29.00 16.15
CA ALA A 344 3.57 -28.64 16.64
C ALA A 344 2.63 -28.90 15.47
N GLU A 345 1.81 -29.95 15.58
CA GLU A 345 0.65 -30.16 14.73
C GLU A 345 -0.22 -28.88 14.86
N GLU A 346 0.08 -27.88 14.03
CA GLU A 346 -0.77 -26.71 13.83
C GLU A 346 -2.03 -27.25 13.16
N GLU A 347 -3.03 -27.51 14.00
CA GLU A 347 -4.40 -27.80 13.63
C GLU A 347 -4.82 -26.79 12.56
N TYR A 348 -5.09 -27.30 11.37
CA TYR A 348 -5.52 -26.49 10.24
C TYR A 348 -6.66 -25.58 10.68
N ASP A 349 -6.59 -24.30 10.35
CA ASP A 349 -7.76 -23.42 10.44
C ASP A 349 -8.77 -23.88 9.38
N GLU A 350 -9.57 -24.89 9.75
CA GLU A 350 -10.57 -25.53 8.89
C GLU A 350 -11.57 -24.51 8.36
N GLU A 351 -11.75 -23.38 9.06
CA GLU A 351 -12.62 -22.28 8.66
C GLU A 351 -12.07 -21.58 7.40
N ALA A 352 -10.77 -21.30 7.34
CA ALA A 352 -10.12 -20.70 6.18
C ALA A 352 -10.22 -21.63 4.94
N VAL A 353 -10.03 -22.93 5.13
CA VAL A 353 -10.15 -23.93 4.04
C VAL A 353 -11.61 -24.10 3.59
N ALA A 354 -12.56 -24.13 4.52
CA ALA A 354 -13.99 -24.23 4.23
C ALA A 354 -14.52 -22.97 3.51
N PHE A 355 -14.00 -21.81 3.88
CA PHE A 355 -14.31 -20.53 3.26
C PHE A 355 -13.87 -20.48 1.78
N LEU A 356 -12.64 -20.90 1.48
CA LEU A 356 -12.14 -20.98 0.10
C LEU A 356 -12.92 -22.00 -0.76
N ARG A 357 -13.42 -23.09 -0.16
CA ARG A 357 -14.31 -24.04 -0.84
C ARG A 357 -15.68 -23.43 -1.19
N ARG A 358 -16.24 -22.58 -0.32
CA ARG A 358 -17.49 -21.84 -0.59
C ARG A 358 -17.33 -20.82 -1.72
N LEU A 359 -16.18 -20.17 -1.84
CA LEU A 359 -15.92 -19.24 -2.95
C LEU A 359 -15.84 -19.94 -4.31
N ARG A 360 -15.28 -21.16 -4.36
CA ARG A 360 -15.24 -21.97 -5.59
C ARG A 360 -16.64 -22.37 -6.09
N SER A 361 -17.59 -22.61 -5.18
CA SER A 361 -18.96 -23.01 -5.57
C SER A 361 -19.84 -21.84 -6.02
N GLN A 362 -19.47 -20.61 -5.68
CA GLN A 362 -20.16 -19.39 -6.14
C GLN A 362 -19.69 -18.92 -7.53
N ARG A 363 -18.46 -19.26 -7.94
CA ARG A 363 -17.95 -18.96 -9.30
C ARG A 363 -18.45 -19.91 -10.40
N THR A 364 -19.10 -21.01 -10.04
CA THR A 364 -19.62 -22.02 -10.98
C THR A 364 -21.15 -21.98 -11.16
N ARG A 365 -21.82 -20.90 -10.74
CA ARG A 365 -23.25 -20.67 -11.00
C ARG A 365 -23.51 -19.41 -11.79
#